data_AF-A0AB34IB70-F1
#
_entry.id   AF-A0AB34IB70-F1
#
_cell.length_a   1.000
_cell.length_b   1.000
_cell.length_c   1.000
_cell.angle_alpha   90.00
_cell.angle_beta   90.00
_cell.angle_gamma   90.00
#
_symmetry.space_group_name_H-M   'P 1'
#
loop_
_entity.id
_entity.type
_entity.pdbx_description
1 polymer ?
#
loop_
_entity_poly.entity_id
_entity_poly.type
_entity_poly.pdbx_seq_one_letter_code
_entity_poly.pdbx_strand_id
1 'polypeptide(L)'
;MASSAARPFKSFQRTRCFTAVITLLSSQVGASIDFEAHVKAPYILDRDFFGYSMALSGDTLAVGAFDDDSCATGVTTTAATVATDNGCGGAGAVYVFTLSFPTWTLQAYVKAPAVPASDRFGDSVALSGDTLAVGAYLEDSCATGVSTTPATDDGCSSAGAVYVYTRSGTTWTFEAYVKAPAVTADDNFGDSLALSGNTLAVGAYSEDSCATGVSTTAATDDGCDGAGAAYVYTRSGTTWTFEAYVKAPVVSSGDSFGGSLALSGDTLAVGAYSEDSCATGVSTTTATDDGCSSAGAVYVYTRSGTTWTFEAYVKAPVVTSGDSFSGSVALSGDTLAVTAYGEDSCATGVSTTTATDDGCDTAGAAYVYTRSGTTWTFEAYVKAPDVTASDSFGDSLALSGNTLAVGAYGEDSCATGVSTTAATDDGCSVAGAAYVYTRSGTTWTFEAYVKAPAVTSSDYFGRSVALSGDTLAVGAYFEDSCATGVSTTAATDDGCSNTGAAYGSSVVSPLDYGGRHELSGTSAAVRMRTSSKLRWGSGA
;
A
#
# COMPACT_ATOMS: atom_id res chain seq x y z
N MET A 1 -55.82 -70.86 38.36
CA MET A 1 -56.59 -71.62 37.35
C MET A 1 -56.76 -70.69 36.15
N ALA A 2 -56.00 -70.91 35.06
CA ALA A 2 -56.47 -71.44 33.77
C ALA A 2 -57.59 -70.56 33.13
N SER A 3 -57.49 -70.01 31.91
CA SER A 3 -56.97 -70.51 30.60
C SER A 3 -56.48 -69.30 29.75
N SER A 4 -55.38 -69.32 28.97
CA SER A 4 -55.23 -69.86 27.59
C SER A 4 -56.34 -69.40 26.61
N ALA A 5 -56.08 -68.82 25.43
CA ALA A 5 -54.84 -68.61 24.63
C ALA A 5 -54.83 -67.15 24.04
N ALA A 6 -54.11 -66.69 22.99
CA ALA A 6 -53.26 -67.29 21.95
C ALA A 6 -52.24 -66.27 21.33
N ARG A 7 -51.54 -66.68 20.26
CA ARG A 7 -50.69 -65.91 19.29
C ARG A 7 -50.82 -66.64 17.92
N PRO A 8 -50.53 -66.07 16.71
CA PRO A 8 -49.38 -65.18 16.42
C PRO A 8 -49.53 -64.11 15.30
N PHE A 9 -48.55 -63.22 15.17
CA PHE A 9 -47.64 -63.17 14.00
C PHE A 9 -46.40 -62.30 14.31
N LYS A 10 -45.25 -62.63 13.70
CA LYS A 10 -43.99 -61.86 13.81
C LYS A 10 -43.83 -60.98 12.56
N SER A 11 -43.32 -59.76 12.71
CA SER A 11 -42.47 -59.18 11.66
C SER A 11 -41.31 -58.39 12.26
N PHE A 12 -40.19 -58.50 11.56
CA PHE A 12 -38.81 -58.18 11.92
C PHE A 12 -38.51 -56.78 12.46
N GLN A 13 -37.46 -56.71 13.28
CA GLN A 13 -36.73 -55.46 13.54
C GLN A 13 -36.17 -54.86 12.25
N ARG A 14 -36.29 -53.53 12.13
CA ARG A 14 -35.19 -52.65 11.68
C ARG A 14 -35.24 -51.33 12.44
N THR A 15 -34.81 -51.33 13.70
CA THR A 15 -34.23 -50.12 14.29
C THR A 15 -32.95 -49.83 13.52
N ARG A 16 -32.97 -48.83 12.63
CA ARG A 16 -31.77 -48.36 11.94
C ARG A 16 -31.38 -47.01 12.52
N CYS A 17 -30.11 -46.92 12.89
CA CYS A 17 -29.49 -45.71 13.41
C CYS A 17 -29.71 -44.54 12.44
N PHE A 18 -30.22 -43.44 12.97
CA PHE A 18 -30.02 -42.10 12.38
C PHE A 18 -29.10 -41.33 13.34
N THR A 19 -27.84 -41.72 13.32
CA THR A 19 -26.72 -41.03 13.98
C THR A 19 -25.55 -41.11 13.01
N ALA A 20 -24.87 -39.97 12.81
CA ALA A 20 -23.66 -39.80 11.99
C ALA A 20 -23.79 -40.06 10.47
N VAL A 21 -24.31 -39.05 9.73
CA VAL A 21 -23.69 -38.58 8.45
C VAL A 21 -23.90 -37.05 8.33
N ILE A 22 -23.40 -36.28 9.30
CA ILE A 22 -23.10 -34.83 9.14
C ILE A 22 -21.80 -34.57 9.91
N THR A 23 -20.68 -34.98 9.32
CA THR A 23 -19.32 -34.63 9.73
C THR A 23 -18.42 -34.85 8.50
N LEU A 24 -17.39 -34.01 8.32
CA LEU A 24 -16.44 -34.00 7.19
C LEU A 24 -17.01 -33.47 5.86
N LEU A 25 -17.26 -32.16 5.81
CA LEU A 25 -17.06 -31.29 4.63
C LEU A 25 -16.88 -29.81 5.07
N SER A 26 -16.24 -29.58 6.23
CA SER A 26 -15.98 -28.26 6.81
C SER A 26 -14.60 -28.23 7.49
N SER A 27 -13.63 -28.83 6.83
CA SER A 27 -12.22 -28.87 7.23
C SER A 27 -11.37 -28.65 5.99
N GLN A 28 -10.47 -27.66 6.05
CA GLN A 28 -9.59 -27.23 4.95
C GLN A 28 -10.28 -26.61 3.73
N VAL A 29 -10.91 -25.45 3.95
CA VAL A 29 -10.66 -24.30 3.07
C VAL A 29 -9.99 -23.28 3.99
N GLY A 30 -8.66 -23.17 3.90
CA GLY A 30 -7.93 -22.06 4.54
C GLY A 30 -8.23 -20.76 3.80
N ALA A 31 -7.78 -19.62 4.31
CA ALA A 31 -7.69 -18.44 3.46
C ALA A 31 -6.74 -18.81 2.31
N SER A 32 -7.22 -18.75 1.06
CA SER A 32 -6.31 -18.80 -0.09
C SER A 32 -6.15 -17.39 -0.59
N ILE A 33 -4.94 -16.88 -0.42
CA ILE A 33 -4.45 -15.74 -1.15
C ILE A 33 -3.84 -16.34 -2.41
N ASP A 34 -4.46 -16.11 -3.56
CA ASP A 34 -4.01 -16.64 -4.84
C ASP A 34 -3.50 -15.48 -5.72
N PHE A 35 -2.44 -15.70 -6.50
CA PHE A 35 -2.02 -14.71 -7.49
C PHE A 35 -2.98 -14.69 -8.68
N GLU A 36 -3.43 -13.49 -9.04
CA GLU A 36 -4.45 -13.30 -10.08
C GLU A 36 -3.85 -12.74 -11.36
N ALA A 37 -2.85 -11.86 -11.24
CA ALA A 37 -2.16 -11.28 -12.38
C ALA A 37 -0.72 -10.89 -12.08
N HIS A 38 0.16 -11.17 -13.05
CA HIS A 38 1.36 -10.41 -13.34
C HIS A 38 0.96 -9.22 -14.22
N VAL A 39 1.14 -8.00 -13.73
CA VAL A 39 0.80 -6.74 -14.39
C VAL A 39 2.10 -6.03 -14.74
N LYS A 40 2.31 -5.81 -16.03
CA LYS A 40 3.42 -5.02 -16.56
C LYS A 40 2.90 -3.86 -17.41
N ALA A 41 3.79 -2.92 -17.69
CA ALA A 41 3.61 -1.98 -18.77
C ALA A 41 3.24 -2.73 -20.09
N PRO A 42 2.35 -2.17 -20.93
CA PRO A 42 1.95 -2.77 -22.20
C PRO A 42 3.08 -2.80 -23.24
N TYR A 43 4.16 -2.06 -23.00
CA TYR A 43 5.40 -2.01 -23.78
C TYR A 43 6.57 -1.97 -22.83
N ILE A 44 7.74 -2.32 -23.34
CA ILE A 44 8.96 -2.48 -22.56
C ILE A 44 9.98 -1.48 -23.09
N LEU A 45 10.39 -0.55 -22.23
CA LEU A 45 11.61 0.24 -22.40
C LEU A 45 12.53 -0.11 -21.22
N ASP A 46 13.83 -0.23 -21.48
CA ASP A 46 14.79 -0.63 -20.45
C ASP A 46 14.84 0.45 -19.36
N ARG A 47 14.70 0.03 -18.09
CA ARG A 47 14.80 0.87 -16.87
C ARG A 47 13.63 1.80 -16.53
N ASP A 48 12.44 1.62 -17.10
CA ASP A 48 11.24 2.40 -16.69
C ASP A 48 10.88 2.28 -15.17
N PHE A 49 11.39 1.24 -14.48
CA PHE A 49 11.13 0.95 -13.05
C PHE A 49 9.64 0.85 -12.70
N PHE A 50 8.85 0.20 -13.56
CA PHE A 50 7.42 -0.03 -13.32
C PHE A 50 7.19 -0.79 -12.01
N GLY A 51 6.32 -0.28 -11.14
CA GLY A 51 6.07 -0.87 -9.82
C GLY A 51 6.92 -0.28 -8.70
N TYR A 52 7.70 0.77 -8.96
CA TYR A 52 8.43 1.49 -7.91
C TYR A 52 7.47 2.07 -6.86
N SER A 53 6.39 2.71 -7.29
CA SER A 53 5.33 3.23 -6.43
C SER A 53 3.96 2.71 -6.84
N MET A 54 3.05 2.56 -5.88
CA MET A 54 1.71 2.05 -6.14
C MET A 54 0.68 2.64 -5.19
N ALA A 55 -0.53 2.86 -5.69
CA ALA A 55 -1.70 3.20 -4.87
C ALA A 55 -2.94 2.46 -5.37
N LEU A 56 -3.72 1.92 -4.44
CA LEU A 56 -4.88 1.06 -4.73
C LEU A 56 -6.13 1.62 -4.04
N SER A 57 -7.23 1.77 -4.79
CA SER A 57 -8.49 2.29 -4.27
C SER A 57 -9.67 1.56 -4.92
N GLY A 58 -10.33 0.71 -4.14
CA GLY A 58 -11.36 -0.19 -4.62
C GLY A 58 -10.82 -1.18 -5.66
N ASP A 59 -11.33 -1.07 -6.89
CA ASP A 59 -10.94 -1.86 -8.05
C ASP A 59 -9.83 -1.22 -8.91
N THR A 60 -9.32 -0.05 -8.51
CA THR A 60 -8.45 0.79 -9.33
C THR A 60 -7.04 0.83 -8.73
N LEU A 61 -6.04 0.47 -9.53
CA LEU A 61 -4.61 0.46 -9.18
C LEU A 61 -3.89 1.50 -10.04
N ALA A 62 -3.12 2.38 -9.41
CA ALA A 62 -2.14 3.23 -10.06
C ALA A 62 -0.73 2.69 -9.77
N VAL A 63 0.12 2.61 -10.81
CA VAL A 63 1.49 2.11 -10.73
C VAL A 63 2.44 3.13 -11.34
N GLY A 64 3.42 3.60 -10.57
CA GLY A 64 4.47 4.49 -11.02
C GLY A 64 5.57 3.78 -11.79
N ALA A 65 6.16 4.51 -12.72
CA ALA A 65 7.33 4.15 -13.53
C ALA A 65 8.14 5.44 -13.74
N PHE A 66 8.88 5.86 -12.70
CA PHE A 66 9.39 7.22 -12.59
C PHE A 66 10.49 7.57 -13.60
N ASP A 67 11.14 6.56 -14.20
CA ASP A 67 12.21 6.72 -15.18
C ASP A 67 11.73 6.37 -16.61
N ASP A 68 10.40 6.34 -16.85
CA ASP A 68 9.81 6.21 -18.20
C ASP A 68 10.26 7.39 -19.09
N ASP A 69 11.12 7.06 -20.05
CA ASP A 69 11.86 7.99 -20.92
C ASP A 69 11.02 8.60 -22.07
N SER A 70 9.72 8.29 -22.18
CA SER A 70 8.93 8.74 -23.33
C SER A 70 8.52 10.21 -23.26
N CYS A 71 8.54 10.88 -24.41
CA CYS A 71 8.13 12.26 -24.58
C CYS A 71 6.60 12.42 -24.76
N ALA A 72 5.81 11.40 -24.40
CA ALA A 72 4.35 11.48 -24.41
C ALA A 72 3.83 12.49 -23.36
N THR A 73 2.67 13.10 -23.62
CA THR A 73 2.06 14.09 -22.73
C THR A 73 0.60 13.77 -22.44
N GLY A 74 0.16 14.15 -21.23
CA GLY A 74 -1.22 14.00 -20.79
C GLY A 74 -1.68 12.54 -20.65
N VAL A 75 -2.96 12.28 -20.90
CA VAL A 75 -3.57 10.96 -20.69
C VAL A 75 -3.87 10.29 -22.02
N THR A 76 -3.45 9.03 -22.17
CA THR A 76 -3.81 8.17 -23.31
C THR A 76 -4.36 6.82 -22.85
N THR A 77 -5.15 6.16 -23.69
CA THR A 77 -5.70 4.80 -23.42
C THR A 77 -4.99 3.70 -24.21
N THR A 78 -3.96 4.07 -24.97
CA THR A 78 -3.14 3.15 -25.77
C THR A 78 -1.71 3.69 -25.81
N ALA A 79 -0.79 3.02 -25.11
CA ALA A 79 0.64 3.32 -25.20
C ALA A 79 1.27 2.88 -26.55
N ALA A 80 0.46 2.57 -27.58
CA ALA A 80 0.90 2.08 -28.88
C ALA A 80 1.71 3.11 -29.70
N THR A 81 1.72 4.38 -29.30
CA THR A 81 2.59 5.43 -29.86
C THR A 81 3.85 5.68 -29.03
N VAL A 82 4.01 4.97 -27.90
CA VAL A 82 5.03 5.21 -26.86
C VAL A 82 6.23 4.28 -27.00
N ALA A 83 6.03 3.05 -27.48
CA ALA A 83 7.00 1.95 -27.54
C ALA A 83 8.30 2.17 -28.36
N THR A 84 8.51 3.36 -28.92
CA THR A 84 9.74 3.75 -29.64
C THR A 84 10.18 5.17 -29.30
N ASP A 85 9.51 5.84 -28.37
CA ASP A 85 9.81 7.20 -27.93
C ASP A 85 10.54 7.12 -26.59
N ASN A 86 11.83 7.45 -26.61
CA ASN A 86 12.76 7.34 -25.48
C ASN A 86 13.67 8.57 -25.45
N GLY A 87 13.10 9.74 -25.79
CA GLY A 87 13.83 10.99 -26.00
C GLY A 87 13.91 11.91 -24.78
N CYS A 88 13.17 11.60 -23.72
CA CYS A 88 12.92 12.48 -22.58
C CYS A 88 13.30 11.78 -21.27
N GLY A 89 14.62 11.65 -21.07
CA GLY A 89 15.26 10.94 -19.95
C GLY A 89 14.63 11.24 -18.60
N GLY A 90 14.10 10.23 -17.90
CA GLY A 90 13.51 10.37 -16.56
C GLY A 90 12.26 11.27 -16.50
N ALA A 91 11.52 11.40 -17.61
CA ALA A 91 10.25 12.15 -17.61
C ALA A 91 9.19 11.49 -16.72
N GLY A 92 9.18 10.15 -16.65
CA GLY A 92 8.36 9.36 -15.74
C GLY A 92 6.90 9.18 -16.18
N ALA A 93 6.21 8.17 -15.64
CA ALA A 93 4.84 7.82 -15.99
C ALA A 93 4.05 7.22 -14.80
N VAL A 94 2.71 7.22 -14.95
CA VAL A 94 1.81 6.40 -14.14
C VAL A 94 0.87 5.59 -15.03
N TYR A 95 0.77 4.29 -14.77
CA TYR A 95 -0.15 3.38 -15.43
C TYR A 95 -1.32 3.08 -14.50
N VAL A 96 -2.55 3.30 -14.97
CA VAL A 96 -3.78 3.05 -14.19
C VAL A 96 -4.50 1.82 -14.75
N PHE A 97 -4.73 0.83 -13.90
CA PHE A 97 -5.43 -0.40 -14.20
C PHE A 97 -6.74 -0.50 -13.40
N THR A 98 -7.73 -1.20 -13.97
CA THR A 98 -8.99 -1.55 -13.28
C THR A 98 -9.22 -3.05 -13.25
N LEU A 99 -9.61 -3.56 -12.08
CA LEU A 99 -9.91 -4.96 -11.79
C LEU A 99 -11.40 -5.26 -12.03
N SER A 100 -11.68 -5.95 -13.13
CA SER A 100 -12.93 -6.71 -13.26
C SER A 100 -12.63 -8.16 -12.91
N PHE A 101 -12.72 -8.49 -11.62
CA PHE A 101 -12.24 -9.74 -11.03
C PHE A 101 -12.42 -11.00 -11.92
N PRO A 102 -11.36 -11.80 -12.15
CA PRO A 102 -9.97 -11.67 -11.66
C PRO A 102 -9.07 -10.87 -12.63
N THR A 103 -9.64 -10.15 -13.60
CA THR A 103 -8.88 -9.57 -14.71
C THR A 103 -8.57 -8.09 -14.50
N TRP A 104 -7.29 -7.76 -14.38
CA TRP A 104 -6.79 -6.40 -14.50
C TRP A 104 -6.78 -5.95 -15.96
N THR A 105 -7.10 -4.68 -16.19
CA THR A 105 -7.16 -4.07 -17.52
C THR A 105 -6.55 -2.67 -17.49
N LEU A 106 -5.63 -2.36 -18.41
CA LEU A 106 -5.07 -1.00 -18.52
C LEU A 106 -6.18 -0.03 -18.91
N GLN A 107 -6.45 0.95 -18.05
CA GLN A 107 -7.45 2.00 -18.26
C GLN A 107 -6.81 3.28 -18.80
N ALA A 108 -5.63 3.65 -18.30
CA ALA A 108 -4.91 4.84 -18.74
C ALA A 108 -3.38 4.70 -18.60
N TYR A 109 -2.67 5.37 -19.51
CA TYR A 109 -1.28 5.78 -19.37
C TYR A 109 -1.29 7.30 -19.14
N VAL A 110 -0.71 7.73 -18.03
CA VAL A 110 -0.76 9.10 -17.50
C VAL A 110 0.65 9.68 -17.50
N LYS A 111 0.81 10.81 -18.18
CA LYS A 111 2.01 11.64 -18.28
C LYS A 111 1.67 13.07 -17.92
N ALA A 112 2.67 13.84 -17.47
CA ALA A 112 2.54 15.29 -17.27
C ALA A 112 1.98 16.00 -18.55
N PRO A 113 1.20 17.08 -18.42
CA PRO A 113 0.62 17.80 -19.57
C PRO A 113 1.65 18.54 -20.44
N ALA A 114 2.81 18.86 -19.86
CA ALA A 114 4.03 19.26 -20.55
C ALA A 114 5.10 18.19 -20.26
N VAL A 115 6.18 18.12 -21.06
CA VAL A 115 7.32 17.25 -20.76
C VAL A 115 8.46 18.08 -20.18
N PRO A 116 8.60 18.12 -18.85
CA PRO A 116 9.89 18.30 -18.22
C PRO A 116 10.63 16.95 -18.23
N ALA A 117 11.88 16.94 -18.65
CA ALA A 117 12.72 15.74 -18.59
C ALA A 117 13.42 15.69 -17.22
N SER A 118 13.59 14.50 -16.67
CA SER A 118 14.26 14.23 -15.38
C SER A 118 13.50 14.64 -14.11
N ASP A 119 12.23 15.06 -14.24
CA ASP A 119 11.29 15.40 -13.15
C ASP A 119 10.86 14.22 -12.27
N ARG A 120 11.02 12.98 -12.75
CA ARG A 120 10.55 11.74 -12.10
C ARG A 120 9.05 11.70 -11.80
N PHE A 121 8.23 12.06 -12.79
CA PHE A 121 6.77 11.93 -12.66
C PHE A 121 6.38 10.48 -12.34
N GLY A 122 5.67 10.25 -11.23
CA GLY A 122 5.30 8.90 -10.80
C GLY A 122 6.27 8.25 -9.83
N ASP A 123 7.27 8.98 -9.34
CA ASP A 123 8.08 8.55 -8.18
C ASP A 123 7.19 8.26 -6.97
N SER A 124 6.20 9.11 -6.72
CA SER A 124 5.14 8.87 -5.74
C SER A 124 3.74 8.96 -6.36
N VAL A 125 2.81 8.15 -5.84
CA VAL A 125 1.40 8.13 -6.27
C VAL A 125 0.46 7.98 -5.08
N ALA A 126 -0.68 8.69 -5.11
CA ALA A 126 -1.75 8.53 -4.14
C ALA A 126 -3.12 8.53 -4.83
N LEU A 127 -3.99 7.58 -4.47
CA LEU A 127 -5.25 7.31 -5.16
C LEU A 127 -6.43 7.24 -4.18
N SER A 128 -7.49 7.99 -4.44
CA SER A 128 -8.72 7.95 -3.64
C SER A 128 -9.94 8.01 -4.56
N GLY A 129 -10.54 6.84 -4.81
CA GLY A 129 -11.63 6.66 -5.76
C GLY A 129 -11.25 7.15 -7.17
N ASP A 130 -11.94 8.19 -7.63
CA ASP A 130 -11.77 8.79 -8.96
C ASP A 130 -10.74 9.95 -8.98
N THR A 131 -9.85 10.05 -8.00
CA THR A 131 -8.82 11.10 -7.92
C THR A 131 -7.44 10.48 -7.70
N LEU A 132 -6.48 10.83 -8.55
CA LEU A 132 -5.09 10.40 -8.54
C LEU A 132 -4.20 11.64 -8.38
N ALA A 133 -3.31 11.63 -7.40
CA ALA A 133 -2.20 12.57 -7.28
C ALA A 133 -0.89 11.85 -7.62
N VAL A 134 -0.01 12.54 -8.34
CA VAL A 134 1.27 12.01 -8.82
C VAL A 134 2.38 13.01 -8.51
N GLY A 135 3.42 12.56 -7.81
CA GLY A 135 4.59 13.38 -7.47
C GLY A 135 5.60 13.44 -8.61
N ALA A 136 6.33 14.54 -8.66
CA ALA A 136 7.50 14.80 -9.49
C ALA A 136 8.44 15.68 -8.64
N TYR A 137 9.13 15.07 -7.68
CA TYR A 137 9.85 15.82 -6.64
C TYR A 137 11.09 16.55 -7.18
N LEU A 138 11.59 16.15 -8.36
CA LEU A 138 12.67 16.83 -9.09
C LEU A 138 12.17 17.93 -10.05
N GLU A 139 10.91 18.37 -9.96
CA GLU A 139 10.42 19.45 -10.81
C GLU A 139 11.08 20.79 -10.47
N ASP A 140 11.78 21.36 -11.47
CA ASP A 140 12.73 22.47 -11.30
C ASP A 140 12.10 23.88 -11.39
N SER A 141 10.77 24.02 -11.36
CA SER A 141 10.15 25.34 -11.60
C SER A 141 9.94 26.19 -10.37
N CYS A 142 10.00 27.51 -10.58
CA CYS A 142 9.71 28.51 -9.55
C CYS A 142 8.21 28.87 -9.43
N ALA A 143 7.31 28.06 -10.00
CA ALA A 143 5.88 28.31 -9.92
C ALA A 143 5.34 28.03 -8.51
N THR A 144 4.38 28.85 -8.04
CA THR A 144 3.85 28.75 -6.67
C THR A 144 2.34 28.48 -6.64
N GLY A 145 1.91 27.73 -5.62
CA GLY A 145 0.51 27.41 -5.38
C GLY A 145 -0.11 26.48 -6.45
N VAL A 146 -1.39 26.69 -6.76
CA VAL A 146 -2.17 25.79 -7.63
C VAL A 146 -2.46 26.43 -8.97
N SER A 147 -2.17 25.72 -10.06
CA SER A 147 -2.43 26.11 -11.44
C SER A 147 -3.17 25.01 -12.22
N THR A 148 -3.84 25.38 -13.32
CA THR A 148 -4.36 24.44 -14.34
C THR A 148 -3.47 24.40 -15.59
N THR A 149 -2.25 24.92 -15.49
CA THR A 149 -1.23 24.92 -16.53
C THR A 149 0.12 24.74 -15.82
N PRO A 150 0.78 23.58 -15.97
CA PRO A 150 2.12 23.37 -15.44
C PRO A 150 3.10 24.44 -15.94
N ALA A 151 4.10 24.74 -15.12
CA ALA A 151 5.21 25.56 -15.53
C ALA A 151 6.14 24.79 -16.49
N THR A 152 7.07 25.51 -17.10
CA THR A 152 8.09 24.97 -18.02
C THR A 152 9.39 25.80 -17.91
N ASP A 153 9.66 26.33 -16.72
CA ASP A 153 10.91 27.00 -16.37
C ASP A 153 11.67 26.12 -15.38
N ASP A 154 13.00 26.09 -15.52
CA ASP A 154 13.89 25.26 -14.70
C ASP A 154 14.73 26.20 -13.81
N GLY A 155 14.05 27.00 -12.98
CA GLY A 155 14.62 28.12 -12.23
C GLY A 155 14.94 27.85 -10.76
N CYS A 156 14.35 26.81 -10.18
CA CYS A 156 14.36 26.47 -8.75
C CYS A 156 14.55 24.95 -8.63
N SER A 157 15.80 24.49 -8.57
CA SER A 157 16.15 23.06 -8.62
C SER A 157 15.41 22.23 -7.58
N SER A 158 14.94 21.04 -7.96
CA SER A 158 14.19 20.08 -7.10
C SER A 158 13.14 20.72 -6.18
N ALA A 159 12.55 21.84 -6.62
CA ALA A 159 11.48 22.52 -5.90
C ALA A 159 10.22 21.64 -5.81
N GLY A 160 10.08 20.70 -6.75
CA GLY A 160 9.14 19.59 -6.73
C GLY A 160 7.69 20.00 -7.03
N ALA A 161 6.91 19.09 -7.62
CA ALA A 161 5.52 19.33 -8.02
C ALA A 161 4.62 18.11 -7.79
N VAL A 162 3.30 18.37 -7.74
CA VAL A 162 2.27 17.32 -7.74
C VAL A 162 1.23 17.59 -8.81
N TYR A 163 0.94 16.57 -9.61
CA TYR A 163 -0.04 16.60 -10.68
C TYR A 163 -1.28 15.79 -10.29
N VAL A 164 -2.45 16.43 -10.31
CA VAL A 164 -3.73 15.80 -9.96
C VAL A 164 -4.54 15.50 -11.21
N TYR A 165 -5.04 14.27 -11.30
CA TYR A 165 -5.91 13.76 -12.34
C TYR A 165 -7.22 13.26 -11.73
N THR A 166 -8.32 13.41 -12.47
CA THR A 166 -9.63 12.91 -12.07
C THR A 166 -10.25 12.03 -13.13
N ARG A 167 -11.01 11.02 -12.70
CA ARG A 167 -11.71 10.08 -13.57
C ARG A 167 -13.17 10.46 -13.74
N SER A 168 -13.66 10.34 -14.98
CA SER A 168 -15.09 10.33 -15.27
C SER A 168 -15.40 9.15 -16.19
N GLY A 169 -16.17 8.17 -15.69
CA GLY A 169 -16.34 6.88 -16.37
C GLY A 169 -15.01 6.14 -16.47
N THR A 170 -14.48 5.99 -17.69
CA THR A 170 -13.16 5.37 -17.93
C THR A 170 -12.08 6.37 -18.35
N THR A 171 -12.40 7.67 -18.40
CA THR A 171 -11.48 8.71 -18.89
C THR A 171 -10.87 9.44 -17.71
N TRP A 172 -9.53 9.41 -17.63
CA TRP A 172 -8.76 10.28 -16.74
C TRP A 172 -8.45 11.61 -17.43
N THR A 173 -8.52 12.70 -16.68
CA THR A 173 -8.21 14.06 -17.14
C THR A 173 -7.36 14.79 -16.11
N PHE A 174 -6.35 15.52 -16.57
CA PHE A 174 -5.59 16.44 -15.73
C PHE A 174 -6.51 17.53 -15.16
N GLU A 175 -6.45 17.75 -13.85
CA GLU A 175 -7.29 18.70 -13.10
C GLU A 175 -6.45 19.86 -12.55
N ALA A 176 -5.29 19.58 -11.94
CA ALA A 176 -4.46 20.60 -11.32
C ALA A 176 -2.98 20.23 -11.28
N TYR A 177 -2.14 21.25 -11.31
CA TYR A 177 -0.71 21.21 -10.98
C TYR A 177 -0.54 22.01 -9.70
N VAL A 178 0.12 21.41 -8.71
CA VAL A 178 0.20 21.85 -7.32
C VAL A 178 1.67 22.01 -6.96
N LYS A 179 2.04 23.20 -6.53
CA LYS A 179 3.33 23.59 -5.98
C LYS A 179 3.13 24.15 -4.57
N ALA A 180 4.17 24.14 -3.77
CA ALA A 180 4.20 24.86 -2.50
C ALA A 180 3.77 26.34 -2.68
N PRO A 181 3.04 26.95 -1.73
CA PRO A 181 2.57 28.33 -1.85
C PRO A 181 3.70 29.37 -1.72
N ALA A 182 4.84 28.95 -1.17
CA ALA A 182 6.14 29.58 -1.32
C ALA A 182 7.11 28.48 -1.74
N VAL A 183 8.03 28.77 -2.67
CA VAL A 183 8.95 27.79 -3.25
C VAL A 183 10.38 28.20 -2.96
N THR A 184 11.10 27.25 -2.38
CA THR A 184 12.55 27.19 -2.18
C THR A 184 13.11 26.07 -3.05
N ALA A 185 14.40 26.13 -3.35
CA ALA A 185 15.07 25.07 -4.11
C ALA A 185 15.44 23.92 -3.17
N ASP A 186 15.51 22.72 -3.73
CA ASP A 186 15.94 21.47 -3.09
C ASP A 186 15.02 20.96 -1.94
N ASP A 187 13.82 21.54 -1.81
CA ASP A 187 12.72 21.15 -0.89
C ASP A 187 12.17 19.72 -1.12
N ASN A 188 12.24 19.23 -2.36
CA ASN A 188 11.68 17.96 -2.83
C ASN A 188 10.15 17.81 -2.61
N PHE A 189 9.38 18.87 -2.87
CA PHE A 189 7.92 18.85 -2.74
C PHE A 189 7.27 17.81 -3.66
N GLY A 190 6.51 16.87 -3.10
CA GLY A 190 5.89 15.78 -3.87
C GLY A 190 6.60 14.45 -3.76
N ASP A 191 7.71 14.36 -3.02
CA ASP A 191 8.39 13.10 -2.69
C ASP A 191 7.45 12.10 -2.02
N SER A 192 6.64 12.53 -1.04
CA SER A 192 5.62 11.69 -0.41
C SER A 192 4.22 12.27 -0.57
N LEU A 193 3.21 11.41 -0.72
CA LEU A 193 1.81 11.80 -0.96
C LEU A 193 0.83 10.96 -0.14
N ALA A 194 -0.22 11.61 0.38
CA ALA A 194 -1.38 10.92 0.94
C ALA A 194 -2.68 11.62 0.53
N LEU A 195 -3.66 10.85 0.03
CA LEU A 195 -4.89 11.37 -0.54
C LEU A 195 -6.12 10.69 0.09
N SER A 196 -7.02 11.49 0.66
CA SER A 196 -8.26 11.01 1.28
C SER A 196 -9.44 11.84 0.81
N GLY A 197 -10.18 11.32 -0.19
CA GLY A 197 -11.25 12.01 -0.87
C GLY A 197 -10.78 13.34 -1.49
N ASN A 198 -11.22 14.45 -0.90
CA ASN A 198 -10.91 15.81 -1.36
C ASN A 198 -9.75 16.48 -0.58
N THR A 199 -8.98 15.73 0.21
CA THR A 199 -7.82 16.27 0.95
C THR A 199 -6.55 15.56 0.50
N LEU A 200 -5.56 16.33 0.06
CA LEU A 200 -4.24 15.88 -0.37
C LEU A 200 -3.21 16.42 0.63
N ALA A 201 -2.37 15.56 1.17
CA ALA A 201 -1.15 15.93 1.89
C ALA A 201 0.06 15.62 1.01
N VAL A 202 1.03 16.52 1.01
CA VAL A 202 2.25 16.48 0.20
C VAL A 202 3.47 16.70 1.09
N GLY A 203 4.46 15.82 1.02
CA GLY A 203 5.71 15.93 1.75
C GLY A 203 6.75 16.74 0.99
N ALA A 204 7.63 17.40 1.74
CA ALA A 204 8.85 18.05 1.28
C ALA A 204 9.89 17.82 2.37
N TYR A 205 10.49 16.64 2.40
CA TYR A 205 11.33 16.19 3.53
C TYR A 205 12.64 16.98 3.64
N SER A 206 13.05 17.66 2.57
CA SER A 206 14.22 18.53 2.50
C SER A 206 13.90 20.02 2.67
N GLU A 207 12.70 20.39 3.13
CA GLU A 207 12.37 21.80 3.42
C GLU A 207 13.16 22.34 4.63
N ASP A 208 13.82 23.48 4.44
CA ASP A 208 14.88 23.98 5.33
C ASP A 208 14.41 25.00 6.40
N SER A 209 13.10 25.21 6.59
CA SER A 209 12.62 26.25 7.51
C SER A 209 12.65 25.85 8.97
N CYS A 210 12.99 26.83 9.82
CA CYS A 210 12.86 26.74 11.27
C CYS A 210 11.44 27.06 11.79
N ALA A 211 10.45 27.23 10.90
CA ALA A 211 9.06 27.42 11.30
C ALA A 211 8.50 26.18 12.02
N THR A 212 7.67 26.38 13.04
CA THR A 212 7.15 25.30 13.90
C THR A 212 5.63 25.22 13.92
N GLY A 213 5.12 24.00 14.14
CA GLY A 213 3.69 23.73 14.24
C GLY A 213 2.91 23.94 12.93
N VAL A 214 1.65 24.37 13.03
CA VAL A 214 0.75 24.51 11.87
C VAL A 214 0.52 25.98 11.53
N SER A 215 0.70 26.34 10.26
CA SER A 215 0.46 27.68 9.70
C SER A 215 -0.46 27.63 8.48
N THR A 216 -1.05 28.79 8.14
CA THR A 216 -1.78 29.02 6.88
C THR A 216 -0.95 29.85 5.89
N THR A 217 0.35 29.92 6.11
CA THR A 217 1.35 30.57 5.26
C THR A 217 2.65 29.79 5.41
N ALA A 218 3.18 29.27 4.30
CA ALA A 218 4.48 28.61 4.29
C ALA A 218 5.60 29.62 4.54
N ALA A 219 6.71 29.13 5.05
CA ALA A 219 7.89 29.92 5.32
C ALA A 219 8.77 30.07 4.06
N THR A 220 9.86 30.84 4.18
CA THR A 220 10.89 31.07 3.14
C THR A 220 12.25 31.38 3.79
N ASP A 221 12.48 30.84 4.97
CA ASP A 221 13.78 30.88 5.65
C ASP A 221 14.42 29.52 5.51
N ASP A 222 15.71 29.50 5.17
CA ASP A 222 16.50 28.29 4.98
C ASP A 222 17.53 28.28 6.13
N GLY A 223 17.09 27.85 7.31
CA GLY A 223 17.83 28.01 8.57
C GLY A 223 17.97 26.75 9.41
N CYS A 224 17.24 25.70 9.04
CA CYS A 224 17.15 24.42 9.72
C CYS A 224 17.20 23.30 8.65
N ASP A 225 18.37 23.14 8.04
CA ASP A 225 18.64 22.23 6.91
C ASP A 225 18.01 20.84 7.11
N GLY A 226 17.21 20.37 6.15
CA GLY A 226 16.56 19.05 6.17
C GLY A 226 15.55 18.82 7.31
N ALA A 227 15.02 19.89 7.92
CA ALA A 227 13.97 19.79 8.92
C ALA A 227 12.69 19.13 8.35
N GLY A 228 12.36 19.48 7.11
CA GLY A 228 11.24 18.94 6.35
C GLY A 228 9.88 19.54 6.71
N ALA A 229 8.93 19.44 5.78
CA ALA A 229 7.57 19.96 5.90
C ALA A 229 6.50 19.02 5.29
N ALA A 230 5.25 19.22 5.70
CA ALA A 230 4.09 18.67 5.00
C ALA A 230 3.07 19.77 4.66
N TYR A 231 2.46 19.69 3.48
CA TYR A 231 1.53 20.68 2.95
C TYR A 231 0.18 20.04 2.67
N VAL A 232 -0.90 20.64 3.17
CA VAL A 232 -2.27 20.16 2.97
C VAL A 232 -3.01 21.04 1.98
N TYR A 233 -3.65 20.41 1.00
CA TYR A 233 -4.53 21.03 0.01
C TYR A 233 -5.91 20.39 0.07
N THR A 234 -6.96 21.19 -0.10
CA THR A 234 -8.35 20.71 -0.18
C THR A 234 -9.02 21.10 -1.48
N ARG A 235 -9.92 20.23 -1.95
CA ARG A 235 -10.65 20.37 -3.21
C ARG A 235 -12.11 20.73 -3.00
N SER A 236 -12.55 21.76 -3.72
CA SER A 236 -13.96 22.13 -3.87
C SER A 236 -14.32 22.19 -5.35
N GLY A 237 -15.22 21.31 -5.80
CA GLY A 237 -15.49 21.12 -7.23
C GLY A 237 -14.25 20.57 -7.94
N THR A 238 -13.64 21.38 -8.80
CA THR A 238 -12.36 21.09 -9.50
C THR A 238 -11.22 22.01 -9.04
N THR A 239 -11.45 22.83 -8.02
CA THR A 239 -10.45 23.79 -7.52
C THR A 239 -9.77 23.22 -6.29
N TRP A 240 -8.46 23.03 -6.38
CA TRP A 240 -7.59 22.76 -5.24
C TRP A 240 -7.12 24.07 -4.61
N THR A 241 -7.09 24.12 -3.28
CA THR A 241 -6.63 25.27 -2.50
C THR A 241 -5.70 24.81 -1.39
N PHE A 242 -4.59 25.51 -1.21
CA PHE A 242 -3.72 25.34 -0.04
C PHE A 242 -4.50 25.64 1.25
N GLU A 243 -4.40 24.74 2.22
CA GLU A 243 -5.13 24.78 3.50
C GLU A 243 -4.18 24.96 4.69
N ALA A 244 -3.08 24.21 4.74
CA ALA A 244 -2.12 24.27 5.84
C ALA A 244 -0.69 23.89 5.44
N TYR A 245 0.28 24.55 6.06
CA TYR A 245 1.68 24.15 6.13
C TYR A 245 1.91 23.59 7.54
N VAL A 246 2.45 22.39 7.61
CA VAL A 246 2.54 21.56 8.81
C VAL A 246 4.01 21.25 9.06
N LYS A 247 4.50 21.64 10.22
CA LYS A 247 5.84 21.39 10.76
C LYS A 247 5.73 20.77 12.15
N ALA A 248 6.78 20.08 12.57
CA ALA A 248 6.89 19.60 13.94
C ALA A 248 6.75 20.74 14.98
N PRO A 249 6.14 20.49 16.15
CA PRO A 249 6.07 21.47 17.25
C PRO A 249 7.44 21.95 17.79
N VAL A 250 8.45 21.09 17.68
CA VAL A 250 9.89 21.38 17.86
C VAL A 250 10.55 20.88 16.59
N VAL A 251 11.45 21.67 16.01
CA VAL A 251 12.16 21.37 14.76
C VAL A 251 13.65 21.25 15.05
N SER A 252 14.24 20.14 14.64
CA SER A 252 15.69 19.95 14.50
C SER A 252 16.06 19.84 13.02
N SER A 253 17.30 20.21 12.66
CA SER A 253 17.84 19.98 11.32
C SER A 253 18.04 18.48 11.07
N GLY A 254 17.73 18.01 9.87
CA GLY A 254 17.92 16.62 9.44
C GLY A 254 16.79 15.65 9.77
N ASP A 255 15.81 16.04 10.60
CA ASP A 255 14.68 15.19 11.02
C ASP A 255 13.91 14.55 9.84
N SER A 256 13.94 15.19 8.66
CA SER A 256 13.27 14.74 7.42
C SER A 256 11.75 14.62 7.58
N PHE A 257 11.13 15.57 8.29
CA PHE A 257 9.68 15.61 8.51
C PHE A 257 8.93 15.73 7.18
N GLY A 258 7.95 14.85 6.94
CA GLY A 258 7.30 14.75 5.63
C GLY A 258 7.88 13.68 4.71
N GLY A 259 8.94 12.97 5.12
CA GLY A 259 9.51 11.84 4.37
C GLY A 259 8.58 10.63 4.24
N SER A 260 7.51 10.55 5.05
CA SER A 260 6.40 9.64 4.80
C SER A 260 5.09 10.23 5.29
N LEU A 261 3.99 9.94 4.60
CA LEU A 261 2.66 10.51 4.87
C LEU A 261 1.55 9.47 4.81
N ALA A 262 0.61 9.57 5.74
CA ALA A 262 -0.66 8.84 5.66
C ALA A 262 -1.83 9.74 6.06
N LEU A 263 -2.97 9.60 5.39
CA LEU A 263 -4.14 10.45 5.59
C LEU A 263 -5.43 9.64 5.57
N SER A 264 -6.18 9.69 6.66
CA SER A 264 -7.49 9.03 6.81
C SER A 264 -8.53 10.06 7.24
N GLY A 265 -9.22 10.67 6.27
CA GLY A 265 -10.20 11.73 6.50
C GLY A 265 -9.57 12.97 7.12
N ASP A 266 -9.89 13.24 8.39
CA ASP A 266 -9.42 14.38 9.17
C ASP A 266 -8.25 14.03 10.11
N THR A 267 -7.51 12.94 9.85
CA THR A 267 -6.30 12.55 10.59
C THR A 267 -5.14 12.34 9.63
N LEU A 268 -4.06 13.08 9.86
CA LEU A 268 -2.81 13.06 9.10
C LEU A 268 -1.70 12.54 10.02
N ALA A 269 -0.97 11.52 9.58
CA ALA A 269 0.29 11.10 10.19
C ALA A 269 1.44 11.56 9.28
N VAL A 270 2.44 12.20 9.88
CA VAL A 270 3.64 12.67 9.20
C VAL A 270 4.87 12.04 9.82
N GLY A 271 5.66 11.38 8.99
CA GLY A 271 6.90 10.74 9.37
C GLY A 271 8.09 11.67 9.37
N ALA A 272 9.03 11.41 10.27
CA ALA A 272 10.36 12.01 10.34
C ALA A 272 11.34 10.87 10.66
N TYR A 273 11.76 10.13 9.62
CA TYR A 273 12.53 8.88 9.81
C TYR A 273 13.94 9.13 10.37
N SER A 274 14.46 10.35 10.23
CA SER A 274 15.77 10.78 10.74
C SER A 274 15.66 11.61 12.02
N GLU A 275 14.52 11.59 12.72
CA GLU A 275 14.37 12.27 14.01
C GLU A 275 15.24 11.61 15.10
N ASP A 276 16.03 12.43 15.79
CA ASP A 276 17.21 11.98 16.55
C ASP A 276 16.96 11.79 18.07
N SER A 277 15.75 11.93 18.61
CA SER A 277 15.53 11.83 20.06
C SER A 277 15.46 10.42 20.62
N CYS A 278 15.83 10.30 21.89
CA CYS A 278 15.70 9.09 22.70
C CYS A 278 14.34 8.97 23.42
N ALA A 279 13.33 9.76 23.02
CA ALA A 279 11.98 9.62 23.56
C ALA A 279 11.35 8.28 23.17
N THR A 280 10.45 7.74 23.99
CA THR A 280 9.83 6.41 23.76
C THR A 280 8.31 6.44 23.88
N GLY A 281 7.64 5.57 23.11
CA GLY A 281 6.20 5.42 23.12
C GLY A 281 5.44 6.63 22.59
N VAL A 282 4.27 6.92 23.16
CA VAL A 282 3.36 7.99 22.71
C VAL A 282 3.36 9.14 23.71
N SER A 283 3.49 10.36 23.19
CA SER A 283 3.47 11.62 23.94
C SER A 283 2.52 12.65 23.30
N THR A 284 2.14 13.67 24.08
CA THR A 284 1.43 14.88 23.60
C THR A 284 2.35 16.11 23.55
N THR A 285 3.65 15.90 23.74
CA THR A 285 4.73 16.88 23.55
C THR A 285 5.89 16.19 22.84
N THR A 286 6.52 16.91 21.91
CA THR A 286 7.72 16.45 21.20
C THR A 286 8.95 16.46 22.12
N ALA A 287 9.97 15.71 21.73
CA ALA A 287 11.28 15.76 22.37
C ALA A 287 12.05 17.06 22.03
N THR A 288 13.22 17.22 22.65
CA THR A 288 14.15 18.34 22.40
C THR A 288 15.61 17.88 22.59
N ASP A 289 15.87 16.60 22.41
CA ASP A 289 17.17 15.95 22.56
C ASP A 289 17.50 15.19 21.27
N ASP A 290 18.76 15.21 20.86
CA ASP A 290 19.25 14.56 19.64
C ASP A 290 20.24 13.44 20.02
N GLY A 291 19.78 12.52 20.88
CA GLY A 291 20.62 11.52 21.55
C GLY A 291 20.70 10.14 20.88
N CYS A 292 19.75 9.83 20.00
CA CYS A 292 19.51 8.52 19.39
C CYS A 292 19.35 8.70 17.86
N SER A 293 20.48 8.88 17.18
CA SER A 293 20.55 9.21 15.74
C SER A 293 19.70 8.29 14.85
N SER A 294 18.83 8.89 14.03
CA SER A 294 17.87 8.24 13.13
C SER A 294 17.04 7.15 13.83
N ALA A 295 16.64 7.41 15.07
CA ALA A 295 15.64 6.63 15.77
C ALA A 295 14.26 6.76 15.09
N GLY A 296 13.94 7.97 14.60
CA GLY A 296 12.76 8.30 13.83
C GLY A 296 11.47 8.45 14.67
N ALA A 297 10.50 9.19 14.14
CA ALA A 297 9.24 9.51 14.80
C ALA A 297 8.06 9.72 13.83
N VAL A 298 6.83 9.63 14.36
CA VAL A 298 5.59 10.00 13.67
C VAL A 298 4.85 11.07 14.46
N TYR A 299 4.37 12.10 13.75
CA TYR A 299 3.60 13.20 14.28
C TYR A 299 2.17 13.12 13.74
N VAL A 300 1.19 12.98 14.62
CA VAL A 300 -0.23 12.91 14.26
C VAL A 300 -0.87 14.27 14.43
N TYR A 301 -1.60 14.71 13.40
CA TYR A 301 -2.40 15.93 13.38
C TYR A 301 -3.86 15.59 13.06
N THR A 302 -4.79 16.31 13.68
CA THR A 302 -6.22 16.20 13.39
C THR A 302 -6.83 17.52 12.93
N ARG A 303 -7.80 17.44 12.01
CA ARG A 303 -8.50 18.60 11.45
C ARG A 303 -9.85 18.82 12.13
N SER A 304 -10.17 20.09 12.40
CA SER A 304 -11.51 20.54 12.74
C SER A 304 -11.86 21.79 11.92
N GLY A 305 -12.85 21.68 11.04
CA GLY A 305 -13.10 22.69 10.01
C GLY A 305 -11.95 22.74 9.01
N THR A 306 -11.20 23.83 8.99
CA THR A 306 -9.97 24.00 8.20
C THR A 306 -8.71 24.09 9.07
N THR A 307 -8.82 23.88 10.38
CA THR A 307 -7.71 24.00 11.32
C THR A 307 -7.15 22.62 11.62
N TRP A 308 -5.87 22.40 11.25
CA TRP A 308 -5.10 21.25 11.69
C TRP A 308 -4.43 21.55 13.04
N THR A 309 -4.45 20.57 13.95
CA THR A 309 -3.83 20.65 15.27
C THR A 309 -3.01 19.41 15.56
N PHE A 310 -1.81 19.58 16.09
CA PHE A 310 -0.98 18.48 16.59
C PHE A 310 -1.71 17.74 17.72
N GLU A 311 -1.79 16.41 17.61
CA GLU A 311 -2.51 15.51 18.52
C GLU A 311 -1.54 14.62 19.30
N ALA A 312 -0.56 14.00 18.63
CA ALA A 312 0.37 13.07 19.25
C ALA A 312 1.72 13.01 18.55
N TYR A 313 2.75 12.70 19.35
CA TYR A 313 4.08 12.32 18.92
C TYR A 313 4.28 10.85 19.28
N VAL A 314 4.65 10.03 18.30
CA VAL A 314 4.66 8.57 18.37
C VAL A 314 6.05 8.08 18.00
N LYS A 315 6.67 7.34 18.92
CA LYS A 315 7.91 6.57 18.73
C LYS A 315 7.71 5.13 19.17
N ALA A 316 8.65 4.27 18.80
CA ALA A 316 8.70 2.88 19.25
C ALA A 316 8.73 2.78 20.80
N PRO A 317 8.18 1.71 21.42
CA PRO A 317 8.24 1.50 22.87
C PRO A 317 9.67 1.29 23.42
N VAL A 318 10.56 0.77 22.56
CA VAL A 318 12.01 0.68 22.73
C VAL A 318 12.60 1.44 21.55
N VAL A 319 13.63 2.27 21.78
CA VAL A 319 14.25 3.10 20.75
C VAL A 319 15.75 2.84 20.74
N THR A 320 16.25 2.58 19.54
CA THR A 320 17.64 2.31 19.19
C THR A 320 18.02 3.22 18.02
N SER A 321 19.32 3.56 17.90
CA SER A 321 19.82 4.42 16.83
C SER A 321 19.89 3.64 15.52
N GLY A 322 19.37 4.20 14.43
CA GLY A 322 19.40 3.60 13.10
C GLY A 322 18.12 2.87 12.68
N ASP A 323 17.25 2.52 13.64
CA ASP A 323 15.94 1.87 13.42
C ASP A 323 15.11 2.53 12.30
N SER A 324 15.23 3.85 12.16
CA SER A 324 14.51 4.64 11.15
C SER A 324 13.00 4.47 11.27
N PHE A 325 12.48 4.55 12.51
CA PHE A 325 11.04 4.47 12.77
C PHE A 325 10.31 5.56 11.99
N SER A 326 9.30 5.17 11.21
CA SER A 326 8.65 5.97 10.17
C SER A 326 9.28 5.90 8.76
N GLY A 327 10.07 4.87 8.45
CA GLY A 327 10.44 4.54 7.07
C GLY A 327 9.23 4.38 6.13
N SER A 328 8.08 3.97 6.67
CA SER A 328 6.75 4.12 6.06
C SER A 328 5.66 4.25 7.13
N VAL A 329 4.57 4.95 6.79
CA VAL A 329 3.38 5.11 7.65
C VAL A 329 2.10 4.77 6.89
N ALA A 330 1.13 4.19 7.58
CA ALA A 330 -0.19 3.91 7.02
C ALA A 330 -1.30 4.15 8.04
N LEU A 331 -2.38 4.80 7.63
CA LEU A 331 -3.55 5.11 8.46
C LEU A 331 -4.82 4.49 7.89
N SER A 332 -5.60 3.84 8.76
CA SER A 332 -6.95 3.38 8.46
C SER A 332 -7.88 3.69 9.64
N GLY A 333 -8.54 4.85 9.58
CA GLY A 333 -9.38 5.35 10.67
C GLY A 333 -8.54 5.62 11.93
N ASP A 334 -8.87 4.92 13.00
CA ASP A 334 -8.20 5.01 14.31
C ASP A 334 -7.06 3.97 14.48
N THR A 335 -6.50 3.45 13.39
CA THR A 335 -5.34 2.56 13.40
C THR A 335 -4.20 3.15 12.57
N LEU A 336 -3.02 3.26 13.19
CA LEU A 336 -1.77 3.71 12.60
C LEU A 336 -0.81 2.51 12.59
N ALA A 337 -0.23 2.22 11.44
CA ALA A 337 0.92 1.34 11.32
C ALA A 337 2.14 2.17 10.91
N VAL A 338 3.31 1.81 11.45
CA VAL A 338 4.60 2.48 11.22
C VAL A 338 5.67 1.42 11.07
N THR A 339 6.58 1.55 10.11
CA THR A 339 7.73 0.64 9.98
C THR A 339 9.03 1.24 10.49
N ALA A 340 9.96 0.37 10.85
CA ALA A 340 11.35 0.68 11.17
C ALA A 340 12.20 -0.38 10.46
N TYR A 341 12.61 -0.13 9.21
CA TYR A 341 13.32 -1.13 8.39
C TYR A 341 14.73 -1.43 8.93
N GLY A 342 15.32 -0.49 9.69
CA GLY A 342 16.62 -0.64 10.35
C GLY A 342 16.54 -1.25 11.75
N GLU A 343 15.41 -1.87 12.14
CA GLU A 343 15.31 -2.54 13.43
C GLU A 343 16.06 -3.88 13.41
N ASP A 344 17.04 -4.01 14.29
CA ASP A 344 18.10 -5.03 14.20
C ASP A 344 17.84 -6.30 15.05
N SER A 345 16.62 -6.51 15.55
CA SER A 345 16.37 -7.65 16.44
C SER A 345 16.02 -8.95 15.73
N CYS A 346 16.36 -10.07 16.39
CA CYS A 346 16.05 -11.41 15.93
C CYS A 346 14.69 -11.92 16.41
N ALA A 347 13.79 -11.03 16.88
CA ALA A 347 12.46 -11.41 17.30
C ALA A 347 11.57 -11.79 16.09
N THR A 348 10.73 -12.80 16.24
CA THR A 348 9.89 -13.33 15.13
C THR A 348 8.39 -13.22 15.40
N GLY A 349 7.62 -13.05 14.33
CA GLY A 349 6.16 -13.00 14.37
C GLY A 349 5.59 -11.77 15.08
N VAL A 350 4.45 -11.94 15.77
CA VAL A 350 3.72 -10.83 16.40
C VAL A 350 3.84 -10.88 17.92
N SER A 351 4.15 -9.75 18.54
CA SER A 351 4.28 -9.56 19.99
C SER A 351 3.57 -8.29 20.45
N THR A 352 3.22 -8.22 21.74
CA THR A 352 2.75 -6.99 22.42
C THR A 352 3.86 -6.31 23.23
N THR A 353 5.12 -6.69 22.99
CA THR A 353 6.32 -6.06 23.56
C THR A 353 7.42 -6.06 22.49
N THR A 354 8.06 -4.92 22.28
CA THR A 354 9.22 -4.76 21.40
C THR A 354 10.43 -5.53 21.97
N ALA A 355 11.30 -5.99 21.08
CA ALA A 355 12.59 -6.59 21.42
C ALA A 355 13.59 -5.57 21.99
N THR A 356 14.75 -6.05 22.43
CA THR A 356 15.86 -5.22 22.94
C THR A 356 17.23 -5.84 22.62
N ASP A 357 17.27 -6.67 21.58
CA ASP A 357 18.47 -7.33 21.09
C ASP A 357 18.78 -6.81 19.69
N ASP A 358 20.05 -6.59 19.39
CA ASP A 358 20.52 -6.05 18.11
C ASP A 358 21.45 -7.13 17.51
N GLY A 359 20.85 -8.16 16.91
CA GLY A 359 21.54 -9.40 16.51
C GLY A 359 21.29 -9.85 15.07
N CYS A 360 20.40 -9.17 14.37
CA CYS A 360 19.92 -9.46 13.02
C CYS A 360 19.82 -8.14 12.23
N ASP A 361 20.98 -7.56 11.91
CA ASP A 361 21.16 -6.27 11.22
C ASP A 361 20.16 -6.08 10.05
N THR A 362 19.37 -4.99 10.09
CA THR A 362 18.36 -4.61 9.09
C THR A 362 17.36 -5.74 8.78
N ALA A 363 17.00 -6.53 9.79
CA ALA A 363 15.87 -7.44 9.73
C ALA A 363 14.55 -6.67 9.57
N GLY A 364 14.43 -5.53 10.25
CA GLY A 364 13.32 -4.59 10.17
C GLY A 364 12.05 -5.03 10.90
N ALA A 365 11.16 -4.07 11.19
CA ALA A 365 9.95 -4.26 11.98
C ALA A 365 8.78 -3.35 11.55
N ALA A 366 7.57 -3.71 11.97
CA ALA A 366 6.39 -2.85 11.94
C ALA A 366 5.72 -2.74 13.31
N TYR A 367 5.11 -1.59 13.60
CA TYR A 367 4.49 -1.23 14.87
C TYR A 367 3.07 -0.74 14.60
N VAL A 368 2.10 -1.24 15.35
CA VAL A 368 0.69 -0.84 15.25
C VAL A 368 0.29 -0.08 16.51
N TYR A 369 -0.39 1.05 16.30
CA TYR A 369 -0.97 1.89 17.33
C TYR A 369 -2.46 2.09 17.03
N THR A 370 -3.28 2.14 18.07
CA THR A 370 -4.71 2.43 17.96
C THR A 370 -5.12 3.66 18.77
N ARG A 371 -6.06 4.43 18.24
CA ARG A 371 -6.60 5.64 18.88
C ARG A 371 -7.91 5.36 19.60
N SER A 372 -8.05 5.95 20.79
CA SER A 372 -9.32 6.04 21.51
C SER A 372 -9.52 7.46 22.02
N GLY A 373 -10.50 8.18 21.46
CA GLY A 373 -10.60 9.63 21.64
C GLY A 373 -9.44 10.33 20.95
N THR A 374 -8.58 11.00 21.72
CA THR A 374 -7.32 11.61 21.24
C THR A 374 -6.07 10.85 21.70
N THR A 375 -6.23 9.72 22.38
CA THR A 375 -5.12 8.95 22.94
C THR A 375 -4.73 7.83 21.99
N TRP A 376 -3.50 7.87 21.48
CA TRP A 376 -2.88 6.76 20.76
C TRP A 376 -2.20 5.80 21.74
N THR A 377 -2.34 4.50 21.51
CA THR A 377 -1.72 3.44 22.33
C THR A 377 -1.08 2.40 21.43
N PHE A 378 0.14 1.98 21.76
CA PHE A 378 0.81 0.84 21.13
C PHE A 378 -0.02 -0.45 21.32
N GLU A 379 -0.24 -1.18 20.24
CA GLU A 379 -1.09 -2.38 20.16
C GLU A 379 -0.27 -3.63 19.82
N ALA A 380 0.62 -3.56 18.84
CA ALA A 380 1.43 -4.70 18.40
C ALA A 380 2.78 -4.28 17.81
N TYR A 381 3.77 -5.14 17.97
CA TYR A 381 5.04 -5.16 17.26
C TYR A 381 5.05 -6.42 16.38
N VAL A 382 5.40 -6.23 15.11
CA VAL A 382 5.19 -7.18 14.02
C VAL A 382 6.51 -7.37 13.29
N LYS A 383 6.98 -8.61 13.26
CA LYS A 383 8.16 -9.10 12.56
C LYS A 383 7.76 -10.20 11.59
N ALA A 384 8.62 -10.45 10.60
CA ALA A 384 8.54 -11.67 9.78
C ALA A 384 8.53 -12.92 10.70
N PRO A 385 7.86 -14.03 10.31
CA PRO A 385 7.97 -15.31 11.03
C PRO A 385 9.33 -16.00 10.83
N ASP A 386 10.11 -15.55 9.84
CA ASP A 386 11.32 -16.14 9.24
C ASP A 386 12.49 -15.14 9.24
N VAL A 387 12.63 -14.32 10.29
CA VAL A 387 13.61 -13.24 10.35
C VAL A 387 15.05 -13.68 10.05
N THR A 388 15.56 -13.11 8.97
CA THR A 388 16.97 -13.07 8.54
C THR A 388 17.48 -11.62 8.52
N ALA A 389 18.80 -11.46 8.52
CA ALA A 389 19.43 -10.14 8.48
C ALA A 389 19.42 -9.59 7.04
N SER A 390 19.28 -8.28 6.89
CA SER A 390 19.20 -7.53 5.62
C SER A 390 17.90 -7.71 4.80
N ASP A 391 16.94 -8.51 5.24
CA ASP A 391 15.61 -8.64 4.63
C ASP A 391 14.86 -7.31 4.46
N SER A 392 15.13 -6.33 5.32
CA SER A 392 14.54 -5.00 5.30
C SER A 392 13.00 -5.05 5.44
N PHE A 393 12.48 -5.89 6.33
CA PHE A 393 11.04 -5.97 6.61
C PHE A 393 10.53 -4.61 7.11
N GLY A 394 9.59 -4.02 6.38
CA GLY A 394 9.11 -2.68 6.66
C GLY A 394 9.64 -1.59 5.73
N ASP A 395 10.39 -1.93 4.69
CA ASP A 395 10.72 -1.01 3.59
C ASP A 395 9.45 -0.41 2.93
N SER A 396 8.36 -1.17 2.86
CA SER A 396 7.06 -0.68 2.42
C SER A 396 5.89 -1.19 3.26
N LEU A 397 4.81 -0.42 3.30
CA LEU A 397 3.69 -0.61 4.23
C LEU A 397 2.34 -0.25 3.60
N ALA A 398 1.33 -1.10 3.79
CA ALA A 398 -0.05 -0.75 3.52
C ALA A 398 -0.99 -1.27 4.61
N LEU A 399 -2.05 -0.50 4.91
CA LEU A 399 -3.04 -0.82 5.94
C LEU A 399 -4.45 -0.55 5.41
N SER A 400 -5.33 -1.55 5.44
CA SER A 400 -6.74 -1.44 5.07
C SER A 400 -7.61 -2.11 6.13
N GLY A 401 -8.21 -1.30 7.01
CA GLY A 401 -9.10 -1.75 8.08
C GLY A 401 -8.40 -2.58 9.14
N ASN A 402 -8.42 -3.90 8.94
CA ASN A 402 -7.80 -4.91 9.81
C ASN A 402 -6.73 -5.73 9.08
N THR A 403 -6.39 -5.41 7.83
CA THR A 403 -5.37 -6.10 7.04
C THR A 403 -4.16 -5.19 6.87
N LEU A 404 -2.98 -5.70 7.23
CA LEU A 404 -1.69 -5.05 7.13
C LEU A 404 -0.84 -5.85 6.14
N ALA A 405 -0.23 -5.16 5.17
CA ALA A 405 0.79 -5.73 4.30
C ALA A 405 2.11 -5.01 4.54
N VAL A 406 3.20 -5.77 4.64
CA VAL A 406 4.55 -5.27 4.88
C VAL A 406 5.49 -5.88 3.84
N GLY A 407 6.24 -5.04 3.13
CA GLY A 407 7.25 -5.47 2.17
C GLY A 407 8.61 -5.72 2.81
N ALA A 408 9.36 -6.66 2.25
CA ALA A 408 10.75 -6.96 2.60
C ALA A 408 11.51 -7.28 1.31
N TYR A 409 12.01 -6.25 0.60
CA TYR A 409 12.65 -6.47 -0.71
C TYR A 409 13.98 -7.23 -0.61
N GLY A 410 14.61 -7.25 0.58
CA GLY A 410 15.89 -7.90 0.84
C GLY A 410 15.80 -9.42 0.94
N GLU A 411 14.63 -9.95 1.28
CA GLU A 411 14.40 -11.38 1.52
C GLU A 411 14.87 -12.22 0.33
N ASP A 412 15.63 -13.28 0.61
CA ASP A 412 16.44 -13.97 -0.38
C ASP A 412 16.10 -15.44 -0.63
N SER A 413 14.89 -15.89 -0.28
CA SER A 413 14.48 -17.25 -0.63
C SER A 413 14.02 -17.43 -2.06
N CYS A 414 14.15 -18.68 -2.52
CA CYS A 414 13.64 -19.13 -3.81
C CYS A 414 12.20 -19.66 -3.73
N ALA A 415 11.45 -19.36 -2.66
CA ALA A 415 10.03 -19.69 -2.57
C ALA A 415 9.21 -18.91 -3.60
N THR A 416 8.10 -19.49 -4.07
CA THR A 416 7.28 -18.93 -5.16
C THR A 416 5.79 -18.96 -4.81
N GLY A 417 5.05 -17.97 -5.33
CA GLY A 417 3.61 -17.85 -5.08
C GLY A 417 3.29 -17.47 -3.63
N VAL A 418 2.15 -17.93 -3.11
CA VAL A 418 1.70 -17.57 -1.76
C VAL A 418 1.63 -18.78 -0.84
N SER A 419 2.06 -18.59 0.40
CA SER A 419 2.12 -19.63 1.43
C SER A 419 1.67 -19.11 2.79
N THR A 420 1.09 -19.97 3.62
CA THR A 420 0.79 -19.67 5.04
C THR A 420 1.96 -19.99 5.98
N THR A 421 3.13 -20.30 5.41
CA THR A 421 4.39 -20.54 6.10
C THR A 421 5.48 -19.91 5.25
N ALA A 422 6.24 -18.98 5.82
CA ALA A 422 7.33 -18.33 5.11
C ALA A 422 8.54 -19.28 4.93
N ALA A 423 9.48 -18.89 4.07
CA ALA A 423 10.63 -19.71 3.71
C ALA A 423 11.72 -19.66 4.79
N THR A 424 12.80 -20.41 4.60
CA THR A 424 14.03 -20.34 5.44
C THR A 424 15.25 -20.78 4.62
N ASP A 425 15.26 -20.46 3.33
CA ASP A 425 16.36 -20.74 2.41
C ASP A 425 16.85 -19.42 1.81
N ASP A 426 18.16 -19.29 1.63
CA ASP A 426 18.80 -18.00 1.31
C ASP A 426 19.41 -18.11 -0.12
N GLY A 427 18.61 -18.59 -1.08
CA GLY A 427 19.08 -19.08 -2.37
C GLY A 427 19.01 -18.10 -3.55
N CYS A 428 18.19 -17.07 -3.43
CA CYS A 428 17.76 -16.15 -4.47
C CYS A 428 17.89 -14.68 -3.98
N SER A 429 19.13 -14.23 -3.80
CA SER A 429 19.52 -12.91 -3.26
C SER A 429 18.63 -11.75 -3.73
N VAL A 430 17.99 -11.05 -2.78
CA VAL A 430 17.17 -9.84 -3.01
C VAL A 430 16.04 -10.08 -4.02
N ALA A 431 15.47 -11.29 -4.02
CA ALA A 431 14.24 -11.60 -4.72
C ALA A 431 13.06 -10.82 -4.12
N GLY A 432 13.04 -10.70 -2.79
CA GLY A 432 12.08 -9.97 -1.99
C GLY A 432 10.77 -10.72 -1.75
N ALA A 433 10.04 -10.27 -0.73
CA ALA A 433 8.77 -10.83 -0.26
C ALA A 433 7.79 -9.74 0.20
N ALA A 434 6.52 -10.11 0.33
CA ALA A 434 5.53 -9.35 1.09
C ALA A 434 4.80 -10.25 2.11
N TYR A 435 4.47 -9.68 3.27
CA TYR A 435 3.89 -10.38 4.40
C TYR A 435 2.53 -9.77 4.77
N VAL A 436 1.50 -10.60 4.90
CA VAL A 436 0.13 -10.19 5.23
C VAL A 436 -0.23 -10.61 6.65
N TYR A 437 -0.76 -9.67 7.43
CA TYR A 437 -1.24 -9.87 8.80
C TYR A 437 -2.66 -9.36 8.95
N THR A 438 -3.49 -10.07 9.71
CA THR A 438 -4.88 -9.70 10.00
C THR A 438 -5.11 -9.46 11.47
N ARG A 439 -5.94 -8.47 11.80
CA ARG A 439 -6.40 -8.18 13.17
C ARG A 439 -7.78 -8.79 13.46
N SER A 440 -7.86 -9.51 14.57
CA SER A 440 -9.12 -9.91 15.22
C SER A 440 -9.14 -9.40 16.66
N GLY A 441 -10.04 -8.46 16.95
CA GLY A 441 -10.02 -7.72 18.22
C GLY A 441 -8.78 -6.83 18.29
N THR A 442 -7.87 -7.11 19.23
CA THR A 442 -6.55 -6.45 19.36
C THR A 442 -5.40 -7.40 18.99
N THR A 443 -5.69 -8.61 18.50
CA THR A 443 -4.67 -9.59 18.15
C THR A 443 -4.41 -9.55 16.66
N TRP A 444 -3.18 -9.19 16.28
CA TRP A 444 -2.66 -9.35 14.93
C TRP A 444 -2.09 -10.76 14.77
N THR A 445 -2.32 -11.38 13.61
CA THR A 445 -1.82 -12.70 13.25
C THR A 445 -1.26 -12.68 11.84
N PHE A 446 -0.08 -13.26 11.64
CA PHE A 446 0.42 -13.58 10.31
C PHE A 446 -0.57 -14.49 9.58
N GLU A 447 -0.95 -14.11 8.36
CA GLU A 447 -1.88 -14.86 7.50
C GLU A 447 -1.14 -15.49 6.31
N ALA A 448 -0.26 -14.74 5.66
CA ALA A 448 0.42 -15.21 4.46
C ALA A 448 1.76 -14.52 4.18
N TYR A 449 2.61 -15.26 3.49
CA TYR A 449 3.87 -14.85 2.90
C TYR A 449 3.75 -14.98 1.37
N VAL A 450 4.09 -13.91 0.68
CA VAL A 450 3.75 -13.64 -0.72
C VAL A 450 5.05 -13.41 -1.50
N LYS A 451 5.31 -14.25 -2.50
CA LYS A 451 6.46 -14.20 -3.41
C LYS A 451 6.01 -14.19 -4.85
N ALA A 452 6.80 -13.63 -5.76
CA ALA A 452 6.47 -13.66 -7.18
C ALA A 452 6.17 -15.11 -7.69
N PRO A 453 5.24 -15.30 -8.66
CA PRO A 453 4.92 -16.62 -9.20
C PRO A 453 6.08 -17.35 -9.90
N ALA A 454 7.06 -16.58 -10.36
CA ALA A 454 8.43 -17.03 -10.63
C ALA A 454 9.35 -16.02 -9.93
N VAL A 455 10.48 -16.49 -9.42
CA VAL A 455 11.40 -15.67 -8.63
C VAL A 455 12.78 -15.70 -9.28
N THR A 456 13.31 -14.51 -9.51
CA THR A 456 14.69 -14.27 -9.92
C THR A 456 15.40 -13.42 -8.85
N SER A 457 16.72 -13.50 -8.82
CA SER A 457 17.50 -12.70 -7.87
C SER A 457 17.50 -11.23 -8.30
N SER A 458 17.39 -10.31 -7.33
CA SER A 458 17.35 -8.87 -7.58
C SER A 458 16.10 -8.32 -8.28
N ASP A 459 14.94 -9.00 -8.18
CA ASP A 459 13.64 -8.46 -8.61
C ASP A 459 13.11 -7.35 -7.67
N TYR A 460 13.50 -7.39 -6.39
CA TYR A 460 13.06 -6.49 -5.31
C TYR A 460 11.53 -6.51 -5.10
N PHE A 461 10.93 -7.70 -5.16
CA PHE A 461 9.51 -7.90 -4.87
C PHE A 461 9.18 -7.43 -3.44
N GLY A 462 8.15 -6.61 -3.27
CA GLY A 462 7.83 -6.00 -1.98
C GLY A 462 8.48 -4.64 -1.74
N ARG A 463 9.24 -4.07 -2.68
CA ARG A 463 9.66 -2.65 -2.64
C ARG A 463 8.47 -1.70 -2.47
N SER A 464 7.31 -2.06 -3.02
CA SER A 464 6.07 -1.32 -2.80
C SER A 464 4.91 -2.29 -2.58
N VAL A 465 3.98 -1.93 -1.69
CA VAL A 465 2.75 -2.67 -1.43
C VAL A 465 1.57 -1.71 -1.37
N ALA A 466 0.40 -2.12 -1.87
CA ALA A 466 -0.83 -1.33 -1.78
C ALA A 466 -2.02 -2.24 -1.45
N LEU A 467 -2.86 -1.81 -0.50
CA LEU A 467 -4.05 -2.55 -0.05
C LEU A 467 -5.33 -1.73 -0.22
N SER A 468 -6.41 -2.39 -0.63
CA SER A 468 -7.76 -1.84 -0.57
C SER A 468 -8.79 -2.95 -0.35
N GLY A 469 -9.38 -2.98 0.84
CA GLY A 469 -10.19 -4.11 1.29
C GLY A 469 -9.35 -5.39 1.30
N ASP A 470 -9.80 -6.38 0.53
CA ASP A 470 -9.11 -7.66 0.35
C ASP A 470 -8.10 -7.65 -0.81
N THR A 471 -7.97 -6.56 -1.58
CA THR A 471 -7.09 -6.57 -2.76
C THR A 471 -5.69 -6.08 -2.38
N LEU A 472 -4.67 -6.86 -2.73
CA LEU A 472 -3.25 -6.56 -2.57
C LEU A 472 -2.60 -6.39 -3.95
N ALA A 473 -1.80 -5.33 -4.08
CA ALA A 473 -0.81 -5.19 -5.14
C ALA A 473 0.60 -5.18 -4.51
N VAL A 474 1.56 -5.86 -5.15
CA VAL A 474 2.99 -5.85 -4.75
C VAL A 474 3.86 -5.49 -5.96
N GLY A 475 4.79 -4.55 -5.79
CA GLY A 475 5.71 -4.11 -6.84
C GLY A 475 7.07 -4.81 -6.77
N ALA A 476 7.69 -5.00 -7.94
CA ALA A 476 9.04 -5.54 -8.14
C ALA A 476 9.70 -4.75 -9.28
N TYR A 477 10.21 -3.56 -8.97
CA TYR A 477 10.63 -2.56 -9.97
C TYR A 477 11.92 -2.91 -10.73
N PHE A 478 12.69 -3.88 -10.25
CA PHE A 478 13.88 -4.39 -10.93
C PHE A 478 13.66 -5.72 -11.67
N GLU A 479 12.47 -6.34 -11.59
CA GLU A 479 12.15 -7.53 -12.39
C GLU A 479 12.39 -7.23 -13.89
N ASP A 480 13.16 -8.10 -14.56
CA ASP A 480 13.74 -7.84 -15.87
C ASP A 480 13.20 -8.73 -17.00
N SER A 481 11.96 -9.21 -16.85
CA SER A 481 11.32 -10.08 -17.84
C SER A 481 10.74 -9.35 -19.04
N CYS A 482 10.78 -10.00 -20.20
CA CYS A 482 10.25 -9.44 -21.45
C CYS A 482 8.73 -9.68 -21.62
N ALA A 483 8.00 -9.90 -20.52
CA ALA A 483 6.54 -9.97 -20.53
C ALA A 483 5.90 -8.58 -20.70
N THR A 484 4.71 -8.51 -21.32
CA THR A 484 3.98 -7.25 -21.56
C THR A 484 2.53 -7.33 -21.12
N GLY A 485 2.02 -6.21 -20.62
CA GLY A 485 0.62 -6.06 -20.22
C GLY A 485 0.23 -6.96 -19.05
N VAL A 486 -1.02 -7.46 -19.07
CA VAL A 486 -1.57 -8.28 -17.98
C VAL A 486 -1.55 -9.75 -18.38
N SER A 487 -0.90 -10.59 -17.55
CA SER A 487 -0.75 -12.03 -17.74
C SER A 487 -1.15 -12.79 -16.47
N THR A 488 -1.72 -13.99 -16.63
CA THR A 488 -1.94 -14.94 -15.51
C THR A 488 -0.88 -16.06 -15.49
N THR A 489 0.14 -15.98 -16.35
CA THR A 489 1.29 -16.89 -16.34
C THR A 489 2.53 -16.11 -15.92
N ALA A 490 3.33 -16.70 -15.03
CA ALA A 490 4.63 -16.18 -14.66
C ALA A 490 5.52 -15.98 -15.90
N ALA A 491 6.27 -14.88 -15.93
CA ALA A 491 7.41 -14.74 -16.82
C ALA A 491 8.61 -15.48 -16.19
N THR A 492 9.54 -15.96 -17.01
CA THR A 492 10.69 -16.77 -16.54
C THR A 492 11.91 -16.54 -17.43
N ASP A 493 12.03 -15.33 -17.94
CA ASP A 493 13.04 -14.88 -18.88
C ASP A 493 13.58 -13.55 -18.38
N ASP A 494 14.90 -13.36 -18.44
CA ASP A 494 15.61 -12.29 -17.72
C ASP A 494 16.30 -11.40 -18.80
N GLY A 495 15.49 -10.87 -19.71
CA GLY A 495 15.94 -10.41 -21.03
C GLY A 495 15.85 -8.90 -21.27
N CYS A 496 15.17 -8.17 -20.40
CA CYS A 496 14.73 -6.79 -20.61
C CYS A 496 14.94 -5.98 -19.32
N SER A 497 16.09 -5.29 -19.24
CA SER A 497 16.68 -4.83 -17.97
C SER A 497 15.81 -3.85 -17.18
N ASN A 498 15.48 -4.24 -15.94
CA ASN A 498 14.85 -3.39 -14.92
C ASN A 498 13.54 -2.74 -15.39
N THR A 499 12.73 -3.50 -16.12
CA THR A 499 11.48 -2.99 -16.73
C THR A 499 10.35 -2.96 -15.72
N GLY A 500 10.44 -3.80 -14.69
CA GLY A 500 9.60 -3.79 -13.50
C GLY A 500 8.26 -4.48 -13.68
N ALA A 501 7.67 -4.86 -12.56
CA ALA A 501 6.41 -5.56 -12.47
C ALA A 501 5.57 -5.07 -11.28
N ALA A 502 4.25 -5.24 -11.39
CA ALA A 502 3.32 -5.23 -10.26
C ALA A 502 2.51 -6.53 -10.28
N TYR A 503 2.16 -7.08 -9.13
CA TYR A 503 1.44 -8.34 -9.04
C TYR A 503 0.17 -8.15 -8.22
N GLY A 504 -0.98 -8.51 -8.80
CA GLY A 504 -2.29 -8.44 -8.16
C GLY A 504 -2.68 -9.78 -7.54
N SER A 505 -3.17 -9.73 -6.31
CA SER A 505 -3.70 -10.87 -5.56
C SER A 505 -4.89 -10.44 -4.70
N SER A 506 -5.84 -11.34 -4.42
CA SER A 506 -6.88 -11.10 -3.42
C SER A 506 -6.71 -11.97 -2.18
N VAL A 507 -6.86 -11.32 -1.02
CA VAL A 507 -6.83 -11.87 0.33
C VAL A 507 -8.22 -12.44 0.65
N VAL A 508 -8.57 -13.59 0.07
CA VAL A 508 -9.92 -14.15 0.25
C VAL A 508 -10.04 -14.86 1.59
N SER A 509 -10.67 -14.18 2.56
CA SER A 509 -11.09 -14.83 3.80
C SER A 509 -12.06 -16.00 3.50
N PRO A 510 -11.98 -17.15 4.22
CA PRO A 510 -12.80 -18.33 3.91
C PRO A 510 -14.32 -18.12 3.98
N LEU A 511 -14.76 -17.01 4.57
CA LEU A 511 -16.17 -16.68 4.74
C LEU A 511 -16.79 -16.02 3.49
N ASP A 512 -16.00 -15.36 2.64
CA ASP A 512 -16.49 -14.63 1.46
C ASP A 512 -16.38 -15.40 0.13
N TYR A 513 -15.69 -16.55 0.11
CA TYR A 513 -15.55 -17.39 -1.09
C TYR A 513 -16.90 -17.81 -1.69
N GLY A 514 -17.94 -17.96 -0.86
CA GLY A 514 -19.30 -18.27 -1.32
C GLY A 514 -20.06 -17.08 -1.93
N GLY A 515 -19.70 -15.84 -1.60
CA GLY A 515 -20.45 -14.64 -2.02
C GLY A 515 -20.11 -14.17 -3.44
N ARG A 516 -18.82 -14.22 -3.82
CA ARG A 516 -18.34 -13.71 -5.11
C ARG A 516 -18.72 -14.57 -6.32
N HIS A 517 -19.05 -15.86 -6.14
CA HIS A 517 -19.35 -16.77 -7.25
C HIS A 517 -20.84 -16.92 -7.64
N GLU A 518 -21.82 -16.48 -6.82
CA GLU A 518 -23.25 -16.74 -7.12
C GLU A 518 -23.95 -15.69 -8.01
N LEU A 519 -23.32 -14.57 -8.36
CA LEU A 519 -23.96 -13.47 -9.11
C LEU A 519 -23.61 -13.36 -10.60
N SER A 520 -23.34 -14.49 -11.28
CA SER A 520 -23.36 -14.55 -12.76
C SER A 520 -23.99 -15.83 -13.34
N GLY A 521 -24.77 -16.57 -12.54
CA GLY A 521 -25.51 -17.75 -12.99
C GLY A 521 -26.94 -17.43 -13.45
N THR A 522 -27.23 -17.49 -14.76
CA THR A 522 -28.61 -17.39 -15.29
C THR A 522 -29.54 -18.38 -14.59
N SER A 523 -30.71 -17.93 -14.12
CA SER A 523 -31.67 -18.75 -13.35
C SER A 523 -32.26 -19.91 -14.17
N ALA A 524 -31.52 -21.02 -14.23
CA ALA A 524 -32.00 -22.29 -14.77
C ALA A 524 -33.00 -22.92 -13.77
N ALA A 525 -34.27 -22.52 -13.87
CA ALA A 525 -35.35 -23.05 -13.05
C ALA A 525 -35.54 -24.57 -13.29
N VAL A 526 -34.90 -25.39 -12.45
CA VAL A 526 -35.11 -26.85 -12.44
C VAL A 526 -36.52 -27.15 -11.95
N ARG A 527 -37.48 -27.18 -12.89
CA ARG A 527 -38.81 -27.75 -12.66
C ARG A 527 -38.68 -29.24 -12.36
N MET A 528 -38.63 -29.58 -11.08
CA MET A 528 -38.86 -30.96 -10.64
C MET A 528 -40.25 -31.42 -11.10
N ARG A 529 -40.31 -32.23 -12.16
CA ARG A 529 -41.54 -32.90 -12.59
C ARG A 529 -41.85 -34.02 -11.61
N THR A 530 -42.74 -33.77 -10.65
CA THR A 530 -43.32 -34.83 -9.81
C THR A 530 -44.14 -35.79 -10.68
N SER A 531 -43.58 -36.96 -11.01
CA SER A 531 -44.26 -37.98 -11.81
C SER A 531 -45.20 -38.84 -10.94
N SER A 532 -46.37 -38.30 -10.60
CA SER A 532 -47.45 -39.08 -9.99
C SER A 532 -48.21 -39.90 -11.04
N LYS A 533 -47.88 -41.19 -11.18
CA LYS A 533 -48.71 -42.17 -11.90
C LYS A 533 -49.46 -43.07 -10.91
N LEU A 534 -50.55 -42.54 -10.35
CA LEU A 534 -51.64 -43.36 -9.86
C LEU A 534 -52.43 -43.91 -11.07
N ARG A 535 -52.45 -45.23 -11.25
CA ARG A 535 -53.44 -45.90 -12.10
C ARG A 535 -54.46 -46.57 -11.21
N TRP A 536 -55.67 -46.03 -11.19
CA TRP A 536 -56.88 -46.79 -10.91
C TRP A 536 -57.56 -47.07 -12.26
N GLY A 537 -57.79 -48.34 -12.56
CA GLY A 537 -58.54 -48.79 -13.72
C GLY A 537 -59.69 -49.67 -13.25
N SER A 538 -60.91 -49.30 -13.61
CA SER A 538 -62.15 -49.94 -13.17
C SER A 538 -62.54 -51.13 -14.05
N GLY A 539 -62.93 -52.23 -13.41
CA GLY A 539 -64.04 -53.11 -13.82
C GLY A 539 -63.92 -53.92 -15.13
N ALA A 540 -63.75 -55.23 -14.98
CA ALA A 540 -64.77 -56.23 -15.32
C ALA A 540 -64.49 -57.52 -14.53
#